data_AF-A0A2G2R4F7-F1
#
_entry.id   AF-A0A2G2R4F7-F1
#
_cell.length_a   1.000
_cell.length_b   1.000
_cell.length_c   1.000
_cell.angle_alpha   90.00
_cell.angle_beta   90.00
_cell.angle_gamma   90.00
#
_symmetry.space_group_name_H-M   'P 1'
#
loop_
_entity.id
_entity.type
_entity.pdbx_description
1 polymer ?
#
loop_
_entity_poly.entity_id
_entity_poly.type
_entity_poly.pdbx_seq_one_letter_code
_entity_poly.pdbx_strand_id
1 'polypeptide(L)'
;MPQIPEKIEKEDGTIEWILKGKLHCEDGPAAIRPDGSQGWFLNGEQHRLDGPAVELADGTIEWWANGKLHREDGPAIIEAYGTEEWYVSGQLHREDGPAVEREDGALQWWSHGVRHRGDGPAVIEQHEMQQWWINGKLHREDGPAIVYEDDTQEWYLLGMLVTQDVVMDAKNRADFMEMQINPI
;
A
#
# COMPACT_ATOMS: atom_id res chain seq x y z
N MET A 1 -14.49 33.18 -17.40
CA MET A 1 -15.73 32.72 -16.75
C MET A 1 -15.45 31.35 -16.16
N PRO A 2 -15.83 31.06 -14.91
CA PRO A 2 -15.77 29.69 -14.41
C PRO A 2 -16.59 28.79 -15.34
N GLN A 3 -16.04 27.63 -15.69
CA GLN A 3 -16.74 26.70 -16.58
C GLN A 3 -17.56 25.74 -15.71
N ILE A 4 -18.85 25.68 -15.98
CA ILE A 4 -19.80 24.85 -15.24
C ILE A 4 -19.80 23.46 -15.90
N PRO A 5 -19.64 22.36 -15.12
CA PRO A 5 -19.78 21.01 -15.66
C PRO A 5 -21.22 20.72 -16.13
N GLU A 6 -21.35 19.94 -17.18
CA GLU A 6 -22.64 19.43 -17.70
C GLU A 6 -23.07 18.19 -16.91
N LYS A 7 -24.31 18.18 -16.41
CA LYS A 7 -24.90 16.99 -15.78
C LYS A 7 -25.47 16.06 -16.86
N ILE A 8 -25.02 14.81 -16.87
CA ILE A 8 -25.49 13.75 -17.75
C ILE A 8 -26.13 12.66 -16.91
N GLU A 9 -27.32 12.20 -17.32
CA GLU A 9 -28.00 11.06 -16.73
C GLU A 9 -28.06 9.94 -17.78
N LYS A 10 -27.53 8.77 -17.44
CA LYS A 10 -27.44 7.61 -18.31
C LYS A 10 -28.68 6.73 -18.17
N GLU A 11 -28.94 5.87 -19.15
CA GLU A 11 -30.09 4.94 -19.14
C GLU A 11 -30.08 3.98 -17.95
N ASP A 12 -28.91 3.66 -17.40
CA ASP A 12 -28.76 2.82 -16.23
C ASP A 12 -29.06 3.54 -14.91
N GLY A 13 -29.31 4.85 -14.93
CA GLY A 13 -29.53 5.70 -13.75
C GLY A 13 -28.26 6.34 -13.18
N THR A 14 -27.09 6.14 -13.79
CA THR A 14 -25.85 6.82 -13.42
C THR A 14 -25.91 8.30 -13.75
N ILE A 15 -25.52 9.14 -12.80
CA ILE A 15 -25.40 10.58 -12.97
C ILE A 15 -23.93 10.98 -12.98
N GLU A 16 -23.51 11.74 -13.99
CA GLU A 16 -22.14 12.24 -14.14
C GLU A 16 -22.12 13.76 -14.35
N TRP A 17 -21.09 14.42 -13.83
CA TRP A 17 -20.79 15.82 -14.09
C TRP A 17 -19.52 15.90 -14.94
N ILE A 18 -19.67 16.42 -16.17
CA ILE A 18 -18.62 16.40 -17.20
C ILE A 18 -18.20 17.82 -17.56
N LEU A 19 -16.90 18.10 -17.48
CA LEU A 19 -16.30 19.34 -17.97
C LEU A 19 -15.23 19.00 -19.01
N LYS A 20 -15.36 19.55 -20.23
CA LYS A 20 -14.45 19.30 -21.36
C LYS A 20 -14.23 17.79 -21.63
N GLY A 21 -15.29 16.99 -21.53
CA GLY A 21 -15.24 15.55 -21.78
C GLY A 21 -14.60 14.73 -20.64
N LYS A 22 -14.40 15.31 -19.46
CA LYS A 22 -13.85 14.61 -18.28
C LYS A 22 -14.76 14.78 -17.07
N LEU A 23 -14.80 13.78 -16.17
CA LEU A 23 -15.48 13.89 -14.88
C LEU A 23 -14.91 15.05 -14.07
N HIS A 24 -15.78 15.94 -13.58
CA HIS A 24 -15.37 17.13 -12.85
C HIS A 24 -16.54 17.69 -12.02
N CYS A 25 -16.34 17.84 -10.72
CA CYS A 25 -17.24 18.56 -9.82
C CYS A 25 -16.47 19.09 -8.61
N GLU A 26 -16.59 20.38 -8.28
CA GLU A 26 -15.93 21.01 -7.12
C GLU A 26 -16.78 20.93 -5.83
N ASP A 27 -18.11 20.84 -5.98
CA ASP A 27 -19.07 20.94 -4.87
C ASP A 27 -19.66 19.58 -4.43
N GLY A 28 -19.23 18.47 -5.03
CA GLY A 28 -19.82 17.16 -4.78
C GLY A 28 -19.23 16.04 -5.64
N PRO A 29 -19.80 14.84 -5.60
CA PRO A 29 -19.36 13.76 -6.46
C PRO A 29 -19.55 14.14 -7.93
N ALA A 30 -18.58 13.77 -8.76
CA ALA A 30 -18.68 13.91 -10.20
C ALA A 30 -19.34 12.69 -10.85
N ALA A 31 -19.49 11.58 -10.12
CA ALA A 31 -20.23 10.40 -10.54
C ALA A 31 -21.05 9.83 -9.37
N ILE A 32 -22.32 9.49 -9.62
CA ILE A 32 -23.21 8.81 -8.68
C ILE A 32 -23.86 7.64 -9.42
N ARG A 33 -23.74 6.43 -8.87
CA ARG A 33 -24.31 5.20 -9.44
C ARG A 33 -25.66 4.85 -8.78
N PRO A 34 -26.50 4.03 -9.45
CA PRO A 34 -27.79 3.60 -8.91
C PRO A 34 -27.71 2.80 -7.60
N ASP A 35 -26.59 2.10 -7.36
CA ASP A 35 -26.34 1.36 -6.12
C ASP A 35 -25.97 2.27 -4.93
N GLY A 36 -25.84 3.58 -5.17
CA GLY A 36 -25.45 4.57 -4.17
C GLY A 36 -23.96 4.90 -4.17
N SER A 37 -23.13 4.21 -4.96
CA SER A 37 -21.69 4.49 -5.03
C SER A 37 -21.42 5.87 -5.62
N GLN A 38 -20.44 6.58 -5.04
CA GLN A 38 -20.08 7.94 -5.39
C GLN A 38 -18.59 8.07 -5.68
N GLY A 39 -18.24 8.94 -6.63
CA GLY A 39 -16.87 9.25 -6.97
C GLY A 39 -16.65 10.74 -7.19
N TRP A 40 -15.60 11.29 -6.59
CA TRP A 40 -15.19 12.69 -6.71
C TRP A 40 -14.04 12.82 -7.68
N PHE A 41 -14.20 13.70 -8.66
CA PHE A 41 -13.21 13.92 -9.71
C PHE A 41 -13.00 15.40 -9.95
N LEU A 42 -11.75 15.78 -10.18
CA LEU A 42 -11.37 17.07 -10.72
C LEU A 42 -10.58 16.86 -12.01
N ASN A 43 -11.09 17.40 -13.11
CA ASN A 43 -10.45 17.34 -14.43
C ASN A 43 -10.11 15.91 -14.90
N GLY A 44 -10.95 14.95 -14.54
CA GLY A 44 -10.84 13.53 -14.88
C GLY A 44 -9.98 12.70 -13.93
N GLU A 45 -9.42 13.30 -12.87
CA GLU A 45 -8.63 12.59 -11.86
C GLU A 45 -9.45 12.45 -10.57
N GLN A 46 -9.41 11.28 -9.93
CA GLN A 46 -10.01 11.09 -8.61
C GLN A 46 -9.35 12.06 -7.62
N HIS A 47 -10.16 12.87 -6.94
CA HIS A 47 -9.64 13.92 -6.09
C HIS A 47 -10.69 14.39 -5.08
N ARG A 48 -10.33 14.40 -3.79
CA ARG A 48 -11.05 15.10 -2.73
C ARG A 48 -10.10 15.35 -1.55
N LEU A 49 -10.06 16.57 -1.00
CA LEU A 49 -9.19 16.92 0.14
C LEU A 49 -9.87 16.73 1.50
N ASP A 50 -11.18 16.94 1.57
CA ASP A 50 -11.93 16.97 2.82
C ASP A 50 -12.70 15.67 3.11
N GLY A 51 -12.38 14.57 2.41
CA GLY A 51 -13.06 13.30 2.55
C GLY A 51 -12.62 12.24 1.53
N PRO A 52 -13.22 11.05 1.53
CA PRO A 52 -12.90 10.01 0.56
C PRO A 52 -13.35 10.42 -0.85
N ALA A 53 -12.51 10.17 -1.85
CA ALA A 53 -12.83 10.42 -3.25
C ALA A 53 -13.61 9.28 -3.90
N VAL A 54 -13.75 8.15 -3.22
CA VAL A 54 -14.60 7.03 -3.60
C VAL A 54 -15.36 6.55 -2.36
N GLU A 55 -16.67 6.39 -2.50
CA GLU A 55 -17.53 5.77 -1.50
C GLU A 55 -18.38 4.71 -2.21
N LEU A 56 -18.15 3.42 -1.97
CA LEU A 56 -18.85 2.33 -2.62
C LEU A 56 -20.03 1.83 -1.79
N ALA A 57 -21.03 1.24 -2.47
CA ALA A 57 -22.23 0.72 -1.84
C ALA A 57 -21.98 -0.44 -0.85
N ASP A 58 -20.87 -1.17 -0.98
CA ASP A 58 -20.46 -2.22 -0.06
C ASP A 58 -19.85 -1.69 1.25
N GLY A 59 -19.55 -0.39 1.31
CA GLY A 59 -18.90 0.26 2.46
C GLY A 59 -17.42 0.56 2.25
N THR A 60 -16.83 0.14 1.12
CA THR A 60 -15.44 0.45 0.77
C THR A 60 -15.28 1.95 0.51
N ILE A 61 -14.26 2.55 1.09
CA ILE A 61 -13.95 3.98 0.94
C ILE A 61 -12.47 4.19 0.62
N GLU A 62 -12.20 5.13 -0.29
CA GLU A 62 -10.84 5.41 -0.75
C GLU A 62 -10.57 6.92 -0.78
N TRP A 63 -9.37 7.32 -0.34
CA TRP A 63 -8.89 8.69 -0.37
C TRP A 63 -7.92 8.89 -1.53
N TRP A 64 -8.28 9.80 -2.43
CA TRP A 64 -7.47 10.15 -3.58
C TRP A 64 -7.21 11.65 -3.64
N ALA A 65 -5.97 12.01 -3.97
CA ALA A 65 -5.56 13.36 -4.29
C ALA A 65 -4.81 13.36 -5.62
N ASN A 66 -5.33 14.11 -6.61
CA ASN A 66 -4.73 14.26 -7.95
C ASN A 66 -4.45 12.89 -8.62
N GLY A 67 -5.44 12.00 -8.60
CA GLY A 67 -5.36 10.70 -9.23
C GLY A 67 -4.43 9.70 -8.55
N LYS A 68 -4.03 9.95 -7.30
CA LYS A 68 -3.24 9.03 -6.48
C LYS A 68 -3.89 8.77 -5.14
N LEU A 69 -3.87 7.52 -4.69
CA LEU A 69 -4.20 7.16 -3.31
C LEU A 69 -3.32 7.96 -2.35
N HIS A 70 -3.93 8.68 -1.43
CA HIS A 70 -3.21 9.56 -0.53
C HIS A 70 -4.04 9.90 0.70
N ARG A 71 -3.47 9.64 1.89
CA ARG A 71 -3.99 10.12 3.17
C ARG A 71 -2.86 10.15 4.21
N GLU A 72 -2.70 11.27 4.91
CA GLU A 72 -1.63 11.43 5.92
C GLU A 72 -2.06 10.88 7.31
N ASP A 73 -3.34 11.04 7.67
CA ASP A 73 -3.84 10.75 9.03
C ASP A 73 -4.60 9.42 9.16
N GLY A 74 -4.42 8.49 8.23
CA GLY A 74 -5.13 7.21 8.25
C GLY A 74 -4.98 6.40 6.96
N PRO A 75 -5.67 5.25 6.87
CA PRO A 75 -5.63 4.43 5.66
C PRO A 75 -6.27 5.15 4.49
N ALA A 76 -5.62 5.09 3.33
CA ALA A 76 -6.14 5.61 2.08
C ALA A 76 -7.15 4.66 1.42
N ILE A 77 -7.18 3.39 1.83
CA ILE A 77 -8.22 2.42 1.47
C ILE A 77 -8.74 1.76 2.75
N ILE A 78 -10.06 1.71 2.91
CA ILE A 78 -10.72 0.89 3.91
C ILE A 78 -11.75 0.04 3.17
N GLU A 79 -11.51 -1.26 3.07
CA GLU A 79 -12.42 -2.20 2.44
C GLU A 79 -13.58 -2.57 3.38
N ALA A 80 -14.73 -2.91 2.80
CA ALA A 80 -15.92 -3.32 3.55
C ALA A 80 -15.69 -4.45 4.57
N TYR A 81 -14.73 -5.33 4.30
CA TYR A 81 -14.42 -6.49 5.14
C TYR A 81 -13.27 -6.26 6.13
N GLY A 82 -12.73 -5.04 6.20
CA GLY A 82 -11.78 -4.63 7.24
C GLY A 82 -10.31 -4.64 6.83
N THR A 83 -9.99 -4.86 5.54
CA THR A 83 -8.65 -4.54 5.03
C THR A 83 -8.43 -3.03 5.05
N GLU A 84 -7.32 -2.59 5.62
CA GLU A 84 -6.89 -1.20 5.62
C GLU A 84 -5.51 -1.07 4.94
N GLU A 85 -5.38 -0.09 4.04
CA GLU A 85 -4.10 0.20 3.36
C GLU A 85 -3.75 1.68 3.45
N TRP A 86 -2.50 1.98 3.81
CA TRP A 86 -1.98 3.33 3.96
C TRP A 86 -1.14 3.71 2.74
N TYR A 87 -1.56 4.79 2.07
CA TYR A 87 -0.84 5.34 0.94
C TYR A 87 -0.55 6.82 1.13
N VAL A 88 0.68 7.21 0.76
CA VAL A 88 1.07 8.60 0.59
C VAL A 88 1.54 8.79 -0.84
N SER A 89 0.83 9.64 -1.58
CA SER A 89 1.19 10.01 -2.97
C SER A 89 1.30 8.80 -3.91
N GLY A 90 0.40 7.83 -3.73
CA GLY A 90 0.31 6.61 -4.53
C GLY A 90 1.28 5.50 -4.14
N GLN A 91 1.98 5.64 -3.01
CA GLN A 91 2.92 4.64 -2.51
C GLN A 91 2.45 4.10 -1.16
N LEU A 92 2.46 2.77 -0.99
CA LEU A 92 2.27 2.15 0.32
C LEU A 92 3.31 2.69 1.30
N HIS A 93 2.84 3.30 2.38
CA HIS A 93 3.71 3.97 3.34
C HIS A 93 2.99 4.19 4.66
N ARG A 94 3.65 3.83 5.77
CA ARG A 94 3.25 4.21 7.13
C ARG A 94 4.48 4.22 8.03
N GLU A 95 4.66 5.27 8.83
CA GLU A 95 5.82 5.40 9.73
C GLU A 95 5.67 4.52 10.99
N ASP A 96 4.50 4.55 11.62
CA ASP A 96 4.29 3.96 12.95
C ASP A 96 3.48 2.64 12.94
N GLY A 97 3.59 1.85 11.88
CA GLY A 97 2.85 0.59 11.79
C GLY A 97 2.91 -0.08 10.42
N PRO A 98 2.17 -1.18 10.24
CA PRO A 98 2.03 -1.81 8.93
C PRO A 98 1.25 -0.88 7.98
N ALA A 99 1.71 -0.79 6.74
CA ALA A 99 1.01 -0.06 5.69
C ALA A 99 -0.11 -0.89 5.04
N VAL A 100 -0.22 -2.18 5.36
CA VAL A 100 -1.32 -3.06 4.99
C VAL A 100 -1.71 -3.88 6.20
N GLU A 101 -2.97 -3.81 6.59
CA GLU A 101 -3.59 -4.65 7.61
C GLU A 101 -4.77 -5.37 6.95
N ARG A 102 -4.69 -6.69 6.78
CA ARG A 102 -5.75 -7.49 6.16
C ARG A 102 -6.73 -7.98 7.22
N GLU A 103 -7.98 -8.22 6.83
CA GLU A 103 -9.02 -8.82 7.71
C GLU A 103 -8.54 -10.11 8.38
N ASP A 104 -7.76 -10.87 7.63
CA ASP A 104 -7.22 -12.15 8.04
C ASP A 104 -6.09 -11.97 9.10
N GLY A 105 -5.65 -10.74 9.37
CA GLY A 105 -4.62 -10.42 10.34
C GLY A 105 -3.21 -10.45 9.78
N ALA A 106 -3.06 -10.63 8.46
CA ALA A 106 -1.78 -10.40 7.80
C ALA A 106 -1.39 -8.92 7.86
N LEU A 107 -0.13 -8.66 8.20
CA LEU A 107 0.43 -7.32 8.38
C LEU A 107 1.65 -7.15 7.48
N GLN A 108 1.72 -6.03 6.75
CA GLN A 108 2.88 -5.72 5.91
C GLN A 108 3.39 -4.29 6.15
N TRP A 109 4.69 -4.16 6.34
CA TRP A 109 5.37 -2.88 6.56
C TRP A 109 6.01 -2.38 5.27
N TRP A 110 5.64 -1.15 4.90
CA TRP A 110 6.12 -0.47 3.71
C TRP A 110 6.47 0.98 4.06
N SER A 111 7.56 1.46 3.49
CA SER A 111 7.94 2.87 3.53
C SER A 111 8.26 3.32 2.11
N HIS A 112 7.53 4.33 1.63
CA HIS A 112 7.74 4.94 0.31
C HIS A 112 7.66 3.91 -0.84
N GLY A 113 6.70 2.98 -0.74
CA GLY A 113 6.49 1.92 -1.73
C GLY A 113 7.50 0.79 -1.66
N VAL A 114 8.38 0.79 -0.65
CA VAL A 114 9.41 -0.24 -0.46
C VAL A 114 9.15 -1.00 0.83
N ARG A 115 9.09 -2.33 0.74
CA ARG A 115 8.92 -3.19 1.91
C ARG A 115 10.13 -3.06 2.83
N HIS A 116 9.90 -2.68 4.08
CA HIS A 116 10.97 -2.36 5.02
C HIS A 116 10.47 -2.44 6.46
N ARG A 117 11.24 -3.07 7.34
CA ARG A 117 11.07 -2.95 8.80
C ARG A 117 12.38 -3.23 9.54
N GLY A 118 12.82 -2.31 10.38
CA GLY A 118 14.11 -2.41 11.09
C GLY A 118 14.09 -3.22 12.39
N ASP A 119 12.92 -3.43 12.99
CA ASP A 119 12.75 -3.95 14.36
C ASP A 119 11.95 -5.27 14.44
N GLY A 120 11.66 -5.89 13.29
CA GLY A 120 10.86 -7.09 13.23
C GLY A 120 10.58 -7.55 11.80
N PRO A 121 9.72 -8.56 11.61
CA PRO A 121 9.33 -9.02 10.28
C PRO A 121 8.51 -7.94 9.58
N ALA A 122 8.86 -7.65 8.33
CA ALA A 122 8.11 -6.73 7.47
C ALA A 122 6.88 -7.39 6.83
N VAL A 123 6.75 -8.72 6.92
CA VAL A 123 5.55 -9.47 6.55
C VAL A 123 5.25 -10.46 7.66
N ILE A 124 4.02 -10.44 8.13
CA ILE A 124 3.46 -11.45 9.04
C ILE A 124 2.18 -11.93 8.38
N GLU A 125 2.08 -13.22 8.03
CA GLU A 125 0.86 -13.81 7.47
C GLU A 125 0.06 -14.55 8.55
N GLN A 126 -1.18 -14.92 8.23
CA GLN A 126 -1.92 -15.91 9.01
C GLN A 126 -1.11 -17.20 9.10
N HIS A 127 -0.98 -17.78 10.31
CA HIS A 127 -0.21 -19.00 10.59
C HIS A 127 1.32 -18.85 10.70
N GLU A 128 1.79 -17.68 11.11
CA GLU A 128 3.15 -17.46 11.62
C GLU A 128 4.28 -17.39 10.59
N MET A 129 3.98 -17.46 9.28
CA MET A 129 5.01 -17.14 8.28
C MET A 129 5.47 -15.69 8.47
N GLN A 130 6.77 -15.52 8.64
CA GLN A 130 7.40 -14.22 8.90
C GLN A 130 8.52 -13.97 7.90
N GLN A 131 8.59 -12.75 7.38
CA GLN A 131 9.68 -12.34 6.49
C GLN A 131 10.31 -11.02 6.94
N TRP A 132 11.63 -10.97 6.98
CA TRP A 132 12.41 -9.78 7.32
C TRP A 132 12.91 -9.12 6.05
N TRP A 133 12.52 -7.86 5.87
CA TRP A 133 12.88 -7.06 4.70
C TRP A 133 13.48 -5.73 5.14
N ILE A 134 14.60 -5.36 4.52
CA ILE A 134 15.23 -4.05 4.65
C ILE A 134 15.40 -3.48 3.25
N ASN A 135 14.78 -2.31 3.01
CA ASN A 135 14.89 -1.57 1.75
C ASN A 135 14.58 -2.45 0.52
N GLY A 136 13.50 -3.24 0.60
CA GLY A 136 13.02 -4.07 -0.50
C GLY A 136 13.84 -5.33 -0.74
N LYS A 137 14.73 -5.70 0.19
CA LYS A 137 15.54 -6.92 0.13
C LYS A 137 15.28 -7.78 1.35
N LEU A 138 15.09 -9.09 1.14
CA LEU A 138 15.13 -10.07 2.23
C LEU A 138 16.49 -9.97 2.93
N HIS A 139 16.47 -9.70 4.23
CA HIS A 139 17.69 -9.45 4.97
C HIS A 139 17.44 -9.59 6.46
N ARG A 140 18.30 -10.35 7.14
CA ARG A 140 18.37 -10.40 8.59
C ARG A 140 19.75 -10.85 9.05
N GLU A 141 20.35 -10.14 10.01
CA GLU A 141 21.73 -10.40 10.47
C GLU A 141 21.83 -11.29 11.72
N ASP A 142 20.71 -11.59 12.36
CA ASP A 142 20.64 -12.28 13.66
C ASP A 142 19.72 -13.51 13.64
N GLY A 143 19.30 -13.94 12.46
CA GLY A 143 18.36 -15.05 12.29
C GLY A 143 17.98 -15.28 10.83
N PRO A 144 17.05 -16.21 10.56
CA PRO A 144 16.55 -16.45 9.23
C PRO A 144 15.70 -15.26 8.76
N ALA A 145 15.83 -14.92 7.48
CA ALA A 145 15.06 -13.84 6.87
C ALA A 145 13.65 -14.30 6.42
N ILE A 146 13.41 -15.61 6.34
CA ILE A 146 12.08 -16.21 6.19
C ILE A 146 11.95 -17.35 7.20
N VAL A 147 10.84 -17.36 7.93
CA VAL A 147 10.40 -18.49 8.75
C VAL A 147 9.04 -18.92 8.22
N TYR A 148 8.90 -20.20 7.86
CA TYR A 148 7.66 -20.78 7.36
C TYR A 148 6.86 -21.43 8.50
N GLU A 149 5.59 -21.76 8.22
CA GLU A 149 4.67 -22.38 9.18
C GLU A 149 5.13 -23.76 9.68
N ASP A 150 5.93 -24.46 8.87
CA ASP A 150 6.49 -25.78 9.18
C ASP A 150 7.86 -25.72 9.86
N ASP A 151 8.21 -24.55 10.41
CA ASP A 151 9.50 -24.20 11.02
C ASP A 151 10.70 -24.27 10.07
N THR A 152 10.49 -24.47 8.76
CA THR A 152 11.57 -24.35 7.79
C THR A 152 12.02 -22.90 7.68
N GLN A 153 13.30 -22.71 7.34
CA GLN A 153 13.96 -21.41 7.43
C GLN A 153 14.80 -21.14 6.19
N GLU A 154 14.75 -19.91 5.71
CA GLU A 154 15.69 -19.42 4.71
C GLU A 154 16.45 -18.19 5.23
N TRP A 155 17.72 -18.14 4.85
CA TRP A 155 18.67 -17.17 5.35
C TRP A 155 19.06 -16.24 4.21
N TYR A 156 18.85 -14.94 4.39
CA TYR A 156 19.18 -13.95 3.37
C TYR A 156 19.95 -12.78 3.97
N LEU A 157 20.95 -12.32 3.21
CA LEU A 157 21.62 -11.05 3.44
C LEU A 157 21.60 -10.25 2.14
N LEU A 158 21.08 -9.03 2.21
CA LEU A 158 21.02 -8.10 1.07
C LEU A 158 20.27 -8.66 -0.13
N GLY A 159 19.26 -9.51 0.12
CA GLY A 159 18.44 -10.15 -0.90
C GLY A 159 19.07 -11.41 -1.52
N MET A 160 20.23 -11.85 -1.02
CA MET A 160 20.90 -13.05 -1.51
C MET A 160 20.72 -14.21 -0.52
N LEU A 161 20.32 -15.36 -1.04
CA LEU A 161 20.23 -16.60 -0.28
C LEU A 161 21.64 -17.01 0.17
N VAL A 162 21.79 -17.23 1.46
CA VAL A 162 23.05 -17.64 2.11
C VAL A 162 22.79 -18.81 3.04
N THR A 163 23.85 -19.41 3.58
CA THR A 163 23.70 -20.45 4.61
C THR A 163 23.53 -19.82 5.99
N GLN A 164 22.99 -20.58 6.94
CA GLN A 164 22.95 -20.20 8.35
C GLN A 164 24.33 -19.81 8.89
N ASP A 165 25.39 -20.52 8.49
CA ASP A 165 26.76 -20.24 8.94
C ASP A 165 27.28 -18.87 8.46
N VAL A 166 26.86 -18.41 7.28
CA VAL A 166 27.19 -17.06 6.79
C VAL A 166 26.50 -15.98 7.63
N VAL A 167 25.29 -16.22 8.11
CA VAL A 167 24.57 -15.23 8.93
C VAL A 167 25.02 -15.26 10.37
N MET A 168 25.15 -16.45 10.98
CA MET A 168 25.35 -16.59 12.42
C MET A 168 26.80 -16.43 12.86
N ASP A 169 27.78 -16.74 12.00
CA ASP A 169 29.18 -16.43 12.27
C ASP A 169 29.50 -14.98 11.86
N ALA A 170 29.95 -14.18 12.83
CA ALA A 170 30.19 -12.75 12.61
C ALA A 170 31.31 -12.47 11.60
N LYS A 171 32.30 -13.36 11.48
CA LYS A 171 33.39 -13.20 10.51
C LYS A 171 32.89 -13.55 9.12
N ASN A 172 32.21 -14.68 8.95
CA ASN A 172 31.62 -15.06 7.66
C ASN A 172 30.63 -14.00 7.17
N ARG A 173 29.82 -13.44 8.07
CA ARG A 173 28.90 -12.34 7.75
C ARG A 173 29.65 -11.10 7.27
N ALA A 174 30.69 -10.67 7.99
CA ALA A 174 31.49 -9.51 7.62
C ALA A 174 32.21 -9.71 6.27
N ASP A 175 32.85 -10.87 6.08
CA ASP A 175 33.52 -11.24 4.84
C ASP A 175 32.52 -11.21 3.66
N PHE A 176 31.31 -11.75 3.85
CA PHE A 176 30.24 -11.69 2.84
C PHE A 176 29.84 -10.25 2.50
N MET A 177 29.58 -9.40 3.51
CA MET A 177 29.20 -8.00 3.27
C MET A 177 30.29 -7.22 2.54
N GLU A 178 31.56 -7.43 2.88
CA GLU A 178 32.69 -6.77 2.24
C GLU A 178 32.80 -7.14 0.75
N MET A 179 32.59 -8.42 0.41
CA MET A 179 32.58 -8.89 -0.98
C MET A 179 31.49 -8.21 -1.83
N GLN A 180 30.38 -7.77 -1.23
CA GLN A 180 29.29 -7.10 -1.95
C GLN A 180 29.53 -5.61 -2.16
N ILE A 181 30.29 -4.97 -1.27
CA ILE A 181 30.63 -3.54 -1.37
C ILE A 181 31.77 -3.32 -2.36
N ASN A 182 32.71 -4.28 -2.45
CA ASN A 182 33.88 -4.22 -3.34
C ASN A 182 33.91 -5.43 -4.31
N PRO A 183 33.03 -5.49 -5.32
CA PRO A 183 33.12 -6.52 -6.35
C PRO A 183 34.41 -6.33 -7.17
N ILE A 184 35.15 -7.43 -7.37
CA ILE A 184 36.39 -7.49 -8.17
C ILE A 184 36.13 -7.11 -9.63
#